data_AF-A0A287BDE7-F1
#
_entry.id   AF-A0A287BDE7-F1
#
_cell.length_a   1.000
_cell.length_b   1.000
_cell.length_c   1.000
_cell.angle_alpha   90.00
_cell.angle_beta   90.00
_cell.angle_gamma   90.00
#
_symmetry.space_group_name_H-M   'P 1'
#
loop_
_entity.id
_entity.type
_entity.pdbx_description
1 polymer ?
#
loop_
_entity_poly.entity_id
_entity_poly.type
_entity_poly.pdbx_seq_one_letter_code
_entity_poly.pdbx_strand_id
1 'polypeptide(L)'
;MQECIDQKVYRAEVDNLPAAFEDGSINGGDRPGGSSLSIRTANPGSHVEIQAAYIGTTIIIRQTARQLSFSIKVAEDVARAFSAEQDLQLCVGGCPPSQRLSRSERSRRGAITIDTARRLCKEGLPVEDVYFHSCVFDVFTSGDPNFTVAAQAALEDARAFLPDLEKLHLFPSDAGVPLSSASLPAPLLSGLFVLWLCSQ
;
A
#
# COMPACT_ATOMS: atom_id res chain seq x y z
N MET A 1 34.26 11.25 1.63
CA MET A 1 34.47 10.26 2.72
C MET A 1 33.20 9.43 2.72
N GLN A 2 33.30 8.11 2.56
CA GLN A 2 32.10 7.27 2.52
C GLN A 2 31.45 7.29 3.90
N GLU A 3 30.17 7.65 3.97
CA GLU A 3 29.40 7.55 5.21
C GLU A 3 29.31 6.07 5.57
N CYS A 4 29.99 5.68 6.64
CA CYS A 4 30.06 4.30 7.09
C CYS A 4 29.04 4.12 8.21
N ILE A 5 28.03 3.31 7.97
CA ILE A 5 26.97 2.99 8.92
C ILE A 5 27.10 1.51 9.25
N ASP A 6 27.04 1.18 10.54
CA ASP A 6 27.02 -0.23 10.94
C ASP A 6 25.67 -0.86 10.57
N GLN A 7 25.67 -2.14 10.24
CA GLN A 7 24.43 -2.85 9.96
C GLN A 7 23.53 -2.81 11.20
N LYS A 8 22.26 -2.40 11.01
CA LYS A 8 21.26 -2.35 12.07
C LYS A 8 20.08 -3.24 11.75
N VAL A 9 19.51 -3.84 12.79
CA VAL A 9 18.30 -4.66 12.72
C VAL A 9 17.27 -4.04 13.67
N TYR A 10 16.09 -3.79 13.14
CA TYR A 10 14.94 -3.37 13.93
C TYR A 10 13.87 -4.46 13.86
N ARG A 11 13.28 -4.78 15.01
CA ARG A 11 12.19 -5.74 15.12
C ARG A 11 11.12 -5.19 16.04
N ALA A 12 9.87 -5.35 15.64
CA ALA A 12 8.71 -5.04 16.43
C ALA A 12 7.75 -6.22 16.41
N GLU A 13 7.08 -6.42 17.53
CA GLU A 13 5.99 -7.39 17.67
C GLU A 13 4.78 -6.68 18.27
N VAL A 14 3.60 -7.30 18.16
CA VAL A 14 2.42 -6.76 18.84
C VAL A 14 2.71 -6.73 20.35
N ASP A 15 2.39 -5.61 20.97
CA ASP A 15 2.67 -5.27 22.37
C ASP A 15 4.15 -5.04 22.71
N ASN A 16 5.03 -5.03 21.69
CA ASN A 16 6.46 -4.75 21.84
C ASN A 16 7.00 -3.90 20.67
N LEU A 17 6.92 -2.57 20.83
CA LEU A 17 7.41 -1.60 19.87
C LEU A 17 8.61 -0.81 20.45
N PRO A 18 9.84 -1.34 20.35
CA PRO A 18 11.01 -0.76 21.01
C PRO A 18 11.48 0.53 20.32
N ALA A 19 11.92 1.52 21.10
CA ALA A 19 12.51 2.76 20.58
C ALA A 19 14.03 2.62 20.32
N ALA A 20 14.49 1.44 19.92
CA ALA A 20 15.89 1.11 19.69
C ALA A 20 16.02 -0.05 18.70
N PHE A 21 17.21 -0.22 18.12
CA PHE A 21 17.60 -1.41 17.35
C PHE A 21 17.80 -2.61 18.29
N GLU A 22 17.92 -3.82 17.73
CA GLU A 22 18.10 -5.05 18.52
C GLU A 22 19.35 -5.04 19.42
N ASP A 23 20.39 -4.28 19.03
CA ASP A 23 21.61 -4.08 19.83
C ASP A 23 21.47 -2.99 20.90
N GLY A 24 20.28 -2.40 21.05
CA GLY A 24 19.99 -1.32 21.99
C GLY A 24 20.42 0.07 21.52
N SER A 25 21.05 0.20 20.35
CA SER A 25 21.41 1.53 19.83
C SER A 25 20.20 2.26 19.27
N ILE A 26 20.28 3.59 19.22
CA ILE A 26 19.24 4.46 18.63
C ILE A 26 19.71 5.13 17.33
N ASN A 27 20.92 4.83 16.88
CA ASN A 27 21.54 5.37 15.68
C ASN A 27 22.40 4.32 14.96
N GLY A 28 22.99 4.72 13.84
CA GLY A 28 23.84 3.89 12.98
C GLY A 28 25.27 3.61 13.47
N GLY A 29 25.60 3.94 14.73
CA GLY A 29 26.94 3.76 15.33
C GLY A 29 27.70 5.08 15.52
N ASP A 30 28.95 4.97 16.01
CA ASP A 30 29.79 6.13 16.39
C ASP A 30 30.64 6.69 15.25
N ARG A 31 30.63 6.03 14.08
CA ARG A 31 31.41 6.45 12.91
C ARG A 31 30.85 7.73 12.30
N PRO A 32 31.67 8.51 11.57
CA PRO A 32 31.17 9.60 10.74
C PRO A 32 30.10 9.09 9.76
N GLY A 33 28.87 9.57 9.92
CA GLY A 33 27.68 9.11 9.18
C GLY A 33 26.68 8.33 10.04
N GLY A 34 27.04 7.87 11.25
CA GLY A 34 26.14 7.10 12.11
C GLY A 34 24.86 7.85 12.52
N SER A 35 24.89 9.18 12.58
CA SER A 35 23.71 10.02 12.84
C SER A 35 22.72 10.11 11.68
N SER A 36 23.09 9.66 10.47
CA SER A 36 22.20 9.62 9.30
C SER A 36 21.17 8.49 9.38
N LEU A 37 21.37 7.52 10.27
CA LEU A 37 20.38 6.52 10.67
C LEU A 37 19.98 6.80 12.12
N SER A 38 18.69 7.02 12.39
CA SER A 38 18.21 7.25 13.75
C SER A 38 16.82 6.68 13.98
N ILE A 39 16.55 6.31 15.23
CA ILE A 39 15.22 5.94 15.72
C ILE A 39 14.69 7.06 16.62
N ARG A 40 13.42 7.41 16.42
CA ARG A 40 12.68 8.39 17.20
C ARG A 40 11.31 7.81 17.57
N THR A 41 10.73 8.31 18.66
CA THR A 41 9.36 7.97 19.04
C THR A 41 8.64 9.21 19.56
N ALA A 42 7.43 9.45 19.08
CA ALA A 42 6.54 10.45 19.65
C ALA A 42 5.75 9.86 20.84
N ASN A 43 5.38 8.58 20.76
CA ASN A 43 4.60 7.86 21.76
C ASN A 43 5.24 6.48 22.01
N PRO A 44 6.00 6.32 23.12
CA PRO A 44 6.65 5.05 23.44
C PRO A 44 5.64 3.89 23.49
N GLY A 45 5.99 2.76 22.87
CA GLY A 45 5.15 1.56 22.83
C GLY A 45 4.04 1.56 21.78
N SER A 46 3.76 2.68 21.10
CA SER A 46 2.73 2.74 20.05
C SER A 46 3.16 3.42 18.76
N HIS A 47 4.30 4.12 18.76
CA HIS A 47 4.84 4.77 17.57
C HIS A 47 6.37 4.71 17.54
N VAL A 48 6.96 4.35 16.41
CA VAL A 48 8.40 4.45 16.14
C VAL A 48 8.61 5.00 14.74
N GLU A 49 9.55 5.92 14.60
CA GLU A 49 10.03 6.45 13.32
C GLU A 49 11.51 6.11 13.16
N ILE A 50 11.84 5.44 12.07
CA ILE A 50 13.21 5.12 11.67
C ILE A 50 13.55 6.01 10.48
N GLN A 51 14.51 6.90 10.66
CA GLN A 51 14.99 7.80 9.63
C GLN A 51 16.36 7.32 9.14
N ALA A 52 16.41 6.84 7.90
CA ALA A 52 17.62 6.44 7.18
C ALA A 52 17.94 7.48 6.09
N ALA A 53 18.41 8.65 6.51
CA ALA A 53 18.64 9.81 5.66
C ALA A 53 19.65 9.55 4.53
N TYR A 54 20.67 8.70 4.79
CA TYR A 54 21.71 8.33 3.82
C TYR A 54 21.18 7.61 2.57
N ILE A 55 19.98 7.00 2.65
CA ILE A 55 19.26 6.37 1.53
C ILE A 55 17.87 7.02 1.30
N GLY A 56 17.66 8.24 1.80
CA GLY A 56 16.42 8.99 1.61
C GLY A 56 15.16 8.29 2.14
N THR A 57 15.30 7.38 3.11
CA THR A 57 14.22 6.49 3.55
C THR A 57 13.73 6.84 4.95
N THR A 58 12.41 6.85 5.13
CA THR A 58 11.74 6.99 6.43
C THR A 58 10.72 5.89 6.58
N ILE A 59 10.74 5.20 7.72
CA ILE A 59 9.79 4.14 8.07
C ILE A 59 9.09 4.54 9.36
N ILE A 60 7.77 4.64 9.33
CA ILE A 60 6.95 4.85 10.53
C ILE A 60 6.25 3.53 10.84
N ILE A 61 6.34 3.08 12.08
CA ILE A 61 5.65 1.88 12.58
C ILE A 61 4.75 2.30 13.72
N ARG A 62 3.49 1.85 13.66
CA ARG A 62 2.48 2.14 14.67
C ARG A 62 1.87 0.84 15.16
N GLN A 63 1.54 0.82 16.44
CA GLN A 63 0.65 -0.18 16.99
C GLN A 63 -0.70 0.44 17.32
N THR A 64 -1.74 -0.14 16.74
CA THR A 64 -3.13 0.21 17.03
C THR A 64 -3.86 -1.07 17.43
N ALA A 65 -4.44 -1.07 18.63
CA ALA A 65 -5.02 -2.27 19.24
C ALA A 65 -4.01 -3.44 19.22
N ARG A 66 -4.31 -4.52 18.52
CA ARG A 66 -3.46 -5.74 18.43
C ARG A 66 -2.81 -5.91 17.05
N GLN A 67 -2.53 -4.81 16.37
CA GLN A 67 -1.99 -4.84 15.02
C GLN A 67 -0.86 -3.84 14.87
N LEU A 68 0.15 -4.24 14.09
CA LEU A 68 1.19 -3.36 13.62
C LEU A 68 0.84 -2.89 12.21
N SER A 69 0.98 -1.59 11.99
CA SER A 69 0.99 -0.99 10.65
C SER A 69 2.33 -0.30 10.44
N PHE A 70 2.73 -0.18 9.17
CA PHE A 70 3.89 0.61 8.82
C PHE A 70 3.63 1.42 7.55
N SER A 71 4.25 2.59 7.50
CA SER A 71 4.24 3.52 6.37
C SER A 71 5.70 3.76 5.97
N ILE A 72 6.02 3.67 4.68
CA ILE A 72 7.38 3.84 4.17
C ILE A 72 7.46 4.91 3.08
N LYS A 73 8.37 5.87 3.26
CA LYS A 73 8.86 6.77 2.20
C LYS A 73 10.25 6.31 1.82
N VAL A 74 10.47 6.01 0.56
CA VAL A 74 11.75 5.50 0.05
C VAL A 74 12.12 6.24 -1.23
N ALA A 75 13.41 6.47 -1.46
CA ALA A 75 13.89 7.03 -2.72
C ALA A 75 13.66 6.01 -3.86
N GLU A 76 13.28 6.48 -5.05
CA GLU A 76 12.88 5.57 -6.13
C GLU A 76 14.00 4.62 -6.57
N ASP A 77 15.23 5.13 -6.65
CA ASP A 77 16.43 4.35 -6.96
C ASP A 77 16.68 3.26 -5.91
N VAL A 78 16.49 3.57 -4.62
CA VAL A 78 16.59 2.60 -3.52
C VAL A 78 15.47 1.57 -3.58
N ALA A 79 14.23 1.98 -3.87
CA ALA A 79 13.08 1.09 -3.97
C ALA A 79 13.19 0.10 -5.14
N ARG A 80 13.93 0.47 -6.20
CA ARG A 80 14.15 -0.35 -7.39
C ARG A 80 15.49 -1.08 -7.40
N ALA A 81 16.33 -0.89 -6.37
CA ALA A 81 17.64 -1.52 -6.25
C ALA A 81 17.54 -2.97 -5.73
N PHE A 82 16.94 -3.86 -6.53
CA PHE A 82 16.87 -5.30 -6.23
C PHE A 82 17.37 -6.14 -7.41
N SER A 83 17.95 -7.31 -7.12
CA SER A 83 18.41 -8.25 -8.15
C SER A 83 17.25 -9.08 -8.71
N ALA A 84 17.44 -9.73 -9.86
CA ALA A 84 16.44 -10.63 -10.45
C ALA A 84 16.11 -11.86 -9.58
N GLU A 85 16.94 -12.15 -8.57
CA GLU A 85 16.78 -13.25 -7.62
C GLU A 85 15.87 -12.87 -6.44
N GLN A 86 15.55 -11.58 -6.28
CA GLN A 86 14.68 -11.03 -5.23
C GLN A 86 13.29 -10.72 -5.79
N ASP A 87 12.68 -11.71 -6.45
CA ASP A 87 11.48 -11.58 -7.28
C ASP A 87 10.18 -11.24 -6.53
N LEU A 88 10.15 -11.41 -5.20
CA LEU A 88 8.99 -11.09 -4.38
C LEU A 88 9.19 -9.83 -3.52
N GLN A 89 8.74 -8.68 -4.02
CA GLN A 89 8.71 -7.38 -3.31
C GLN A 89 7.28 -6.83 -3.23
N LEU A 90 6.59 -7.03 -2.09
CA LEU A 90 5.17 -6.66 -1.95
C LEU A 90 4.91 -5.15 -2.12
N CYS A 91 5.83 -4.29 -1.68
CA CYS A 91 5.69 -2.83 -1.83
C CYS A 91 5.84 -2.35 -3.27
N VAL A 92 6.40 -3.16 -4.17
CA VAL A 92 6.63 -2.81 -5.59
C VAL A 92 5.68 -3.57 -6.50
N GLY A 93 5.63 -4.90 -6.38
CA GLY A 93 4.84 -5.79 -7.22
C GLY A 93 3.44 -6.13 -6.67
N GLY A 94 3.14 -5.74 -5.43
CA GLY A 94 1.92 -6.12 -4.74
C GLY A 94 1.87 -7.61 -4.37
N CYS A 95 0.74 -8.04 -3.82
CA CYS A 95 0.54 -9.43 -3.44
C CYS A 95 0.44 -10.35 -4.68
N PRO A 96 1.04 -11.56 -4.64
CA PRO A 96 0.83 -12.59 -5.66
C PRO A 96 -0.68 -12.86 -5.86
N PRO A 97 -1.16 -13.18 -7.08
CA PRO A 97 -2.58 -13.36 -7.35
C PRO A 97 -3.27 -14.38 -6.44
N SER A 98 -2.57 -15.46 -6.07
CA SER A 98 -3.06 -16.50 -5.17
C SER A 98 -3.22 -16.05 -3.71
N GLN A 99 -2.61 -14.93 -3.32
CA GLN A 99 -2.69 -14.33 -1.99
C GLN A 99 -3.68 -13.14 -1.94
N ARG A 100 -4.31 -12.79 -3.06
CA ARG A 100 -5.32 -11.72 -3.12
C ARG A 100 -6.68 -12.27 -2.74
N LEU A 101 -7.40 -11.54 -1.88
CA LEU A 101 -8.76 -11.91 -1.48
C LEU A 101 -9.75 -11.72 -2.65
N SER A 102 -10.36 -12.81 -3.07
CA SER A 102 -11.43 -12.79 -4.08
C SER A 102 -12.68 -12.09 -3.55
N ARG A 103 -13.57 -11.68 -4.47
CA ARG A 103 -14.85 -11.06 -4.09
C ARG A 103 -15.72 -11.99 -3.23
N SER A 104 -15.74 -13.28 -3.53
CA SER A 104 -16.50 -14.26 -2.77
C SER A 104 -15.93 -14.45 -1.36
N GLU A 105 -14.61 -14.48 -1.20
CA GLU A 105 -13.96 -14.55 0.10
C GLU A 105 -14.23 -13.30 0.94
N ARG A 106 -14.17 -12.11 0.33
CA ARG A 106 -14.56 -10.86 0.99
C ARG A 106 -15.99 -10.91 1.50
N SER A 107 -16.94 -11.36 0.68
CA SER A 107 -18.34 -11.47 1.11
C SER A 107 -18.55 -12.52 2.21
N ARG A 108 -17.78 -13.63 2.21
CA ARG A 108 -17.85 -14.64 3.29
C ARG A 108 -17.25 -14.15 4.60
N ARG A 109 -16.18 -13.36 4.53
CA ARG A 109 -15.49 -12.78 5.68
C ARG A 109 -16.17 -11.52 6.22
N GLY A 110 -17.01 -10.89 5.40
CA GLY A 110 -17.73 -9.67 5.73
C GLY A 110 -18.52 -9.79 7.02
N ALA A 111 -17.91 -9.42 8.14
CA ALA A 111 -18.51 -9.48 9.47
C ALA A 111 -19.45 -8.29 9.71
N ILE A 112 -19.30 -7.22 8.93
CA ILE A 112 -20.15 -6.03 8.93
C ILE A 112 -20.58 -5.69 7.50
N THR A 113 -21.65 -4.92 7.34
CA THR A 113 -22.09 -4.49 6.01
C THR A 113 -21.13 -3.46 5.42
N ILE A 114 -21.01 -3.46 4.09
CA ILE A 114 -20.15 -2.50 3.38
C ILE A 114 -20.57 -1.04 3.65
N ASP A 115 -21.87 -0.78 3.76
CA ASP A 115 -22.39 0.56 4.06
C ASP A 115 -22.01 1.01 5.47
N THR A 116 -22.00 0.09 6.43
CA THR A 116 -21.52 0.37 7.79
C THR A 116 -20.03 0.69 7.77
N ALA A 117 -19.22 -0.10 7.06
CA ALA A 117 -17.79 0.15 6.92
C ALA A 117 -17.51 1.51 6.27
N ARG A 118 -18.22 1.86 5.19
CA ARG A 118 -18.15 3.17 4.54
C ARG A 118 -18.45 4.30 5.51
N ARG A 119 -19.53 4.19 6.28
CA ARG A 119 -19.91 5.22 7.26
C ARG A 119 -18.82 5.41 8.32
N LEU A 120 -18.32 4.32 8.91
CA LEU A 120 -17.26 4.37 9.93
C LEU A 120 -15.98 5.03 9.39
N CYS A 121 -15.55 4.63 8.19
CA CYS A 121 -14.34 5.19 7.57
C CYS A 121 -14.49 6.67 7.22
N LYS A 122 -15.70 7.12 6.82
CA LYS A 122 -15.97 8.50 6.42
C LYS A 122 -15.79 9.51 7.55
N GLU A 123 -15.90 9.08 8.81
CA GLU A 123 -15.78 9.96 9.98
C GLU A 123 -14.39 10.59 10.12
N GLY A 124 -13.32 9.86 9.77
CA GLY A 124 -11.94 10.40 9.79
C GLY A 124 -11.23 10.44 8.43
N LEU A 125 -11.81 9.82 7.40
CA LEU A 125 -11.32 9.87 6.02
C LEU A 125 -12.44 10.40 5.12
N PRO A 126 -12.66 11.73 5.08
CA PRO A 126 -13.78 12.32 4.34
C PRO A 126 -13.61 12.22 2.81
N VAL A 127 -12.38 12.14 2.32
CA VAL A 127 -12.05 12.01 0.89
C VAL A 127 -12.10 10.53 0.49
N GLU A 128 -12.83 10.19 -0.57
CA GLU A 128 -12.94 8.80 -1.07
C GLU A 128 -11.76 8.43 -1.98
N ASP A 129 -10.58 8.42 -1.40
CA ASP A 129 -9.32 8.06 -2.05
C ASP A 129 -8.85 6.65 -1.66
N VAL A 130 -7.61 6.29 -1.99
CA VAL A 130 -6.99 5.01 -1.59
C VAL A 130 -7.00 4.75 -0.09
N TYR A 131 -6.86 5.76 0.77
CA TYR A 131 -6.86 5.57 2.23
C TYR A 131 -8.27 5.22 2.71
N PHE A 132 -9.28 5.94 2.22
CA PHE A 132 -10.68 5.61 2.50
C PHE A 132 -11.05 4.22 1.99
N HIS A 133 -10.68 3.88 0.75
CA HIS A 133 -10.99 2.57 0.18
C HIS A 133 -10.26 1.42 0.91
N SER A 134 -9.02 1.65 1.35
CA SER A 134 -8.28 0.67 2.17
C SER A 134 -8.95 0.49 3.53
N CYS A 135 -9.33 1.58 4.21
CA CYS A 135 -10.12 1.53 5.44
C CYS A 135 -11.39 0.69 5.27
N VAL A 136 -12.19 0.99 4.23
CA VAL A 136 -13.45 0.27 3.98
C VAL A 136 -13.19 -1.20 3.75
N PHE A 137 -12.15 -1.55 2.98
CA PHE A 137 -11.78 -2.93 2.73
C PHE A 137 -11.40 -3.66 4.03
N ASP A 138 -10.53 -3.07 4.86
CA ASP A 138 -10.04 -3.70 6.08
C ASP A 138 -11.15 -3.84 7.12
N VAL A 139 -11.92 -2.77 7.36
CA VAL A 139 -13.04 -2.77 8.32
C VAL A 139 -14.13 -3.75 7.87
N PHE A 140 -14.47 -3.79 6.58
CA PHE A 140 -15.44 -4.76 6.04
C PHE A 140 -14.94 -6.21 6.18
N THR A 141 -13.69 -6.47 5.80
CA THR A 141 -13.14 -7.84 5.72
C THR A 141 -12.79 -8.42 7.09
N SER A 142 -12.37 -7.57 8.04
CA SER A 142 -12.00 -7.99 9.39
C SER A 142 -13.16 -7.92 10.38
N GLY A 143 -14.12 -7.02 10.17
CA GLY A 143 -15.13 -6.66 11.17
C GLY A 143 -14.61 -5.78 12.32
N ASP A 144 -13.34 -5.36 12.28
CA ASP A 144 -12.72 -4.59 13.35
C ASP A 144 -12.72 -3.08 13.01
N PRO A 145 -13.45 -2.24 13.75
CA PRO A 145 -13.45 -0.80 13.52
C PRO A 145 -12.10 -0.13 13.84
N ASN A 146 -11.16 -0.78 14.54
CA ASN A 146 -9.84 -0.23 14.83
C ASN A 146 -9.02 0.06 13.55
N PHE A 147 -9.34 -0.61 12.44
CA PHE A 147 -8.73 -0.30 11.14
C PHE A 147 -9.07 1.11 10.64
N THR A 148 -10.12 1.76 11.14
CA THR A 148 -10.39 3.19 10.86
C THR A 148 -9.25 4.07 11.35
N VAL A 149 -8.75 3.81 12.56
CA VAL A 149 -7.63 4.56 13.16
C VAL A 149 -6.32 4.25 12.43
N ALA A 150 -6.09 2.99 12.05
CA ALA A 150 -4.91 2.61 11.28
C ALA A 150 -4.84 3.33 9.92
N ALA A 151 -5.97 3.42 9.22
CA ALA A 151 -6.04 4.09 7.92
C ALA A 151 -5.91 5.63 8.04
N GLN A 152 -6.49 6.23 9.08
CA GLN A 152 -6.27 7.65 9.38
C GLN A 152 -4.80 7.94 9.68
N ALA A 153 -4.16 7.09 10.48
CA ALA A 153 -2.74 7.22 10.79
C ALA A 153 -1.86 7.10 9.54
N ALA A 154 -2.20 6.21 8.60
CA ALA A 154 -1.49 6.10 7.33
C ALA A 154 -1.60 7.36 6.46
N LEU A 155 -2.76 8.04 6.45
CA LEU A 155 -2.92 9.32 5.77
C LEU A 155 -2.05 10.42 6.41
N GLU A 156 -1.98 10.47 7.74
CA GLU A 156 -1.12 11.42 8.46
C GLU A 156 0.37 11.15 8.22
N ASP A 157 0.78 9.88 8.22
CA ASP A 157 2.16 9.49 7.88
C ASP A 157 2.52 9.92 6.45
N ALA A 158 1.63 9.70 5.48
CA ALA A 158 1.82 10.16 4.11
C ALA A 158 1.90 11.68 3.99
N ARG A 159 1.09 12.42 4.77
CA ARG A 159 1.18 13.88 4.85
C ARG A 159 2.54 14.34 5.39
N ALA A 160 3.11 13.63 6.34
CA ALA A 160 4.46 13.92 6.85
C ALA A 160 5.57 13.58 5.84
N PHE A 161 5.33 12.61 4.96
CA PHE A 161 6.28 12.19 3.93
C PHE A 161 6.34 13.11 2.71
N LEU A 162 5.21 13.69 2.33
CA LEU A 162 5.07 14.41 1.06
C LEU A 162 5.34 15.91 1.21
N PRO A 163 6.28 16.49 0.45
CA PRO A 163 6.44 17.94 0.39
C PRO A 163 5.29 18.63 -0.38
N ASP A 164 4.66 17.88 -1.29
CA ASP A 164 3.58 18.34 -2.17
C ASP A 164 2.28 17.60 -1.81
N LEU A 165 1.38 18.31 -1.13
CA LEU A 165 0.12 17.74 -0.65
C LEU A 165 -0.92 17.52 -1.75
N GLU A 166 -0.73 18.06 -2.96
CA GLU A 166 -1.61 17.76 -4.09
C GLU A 166 -1.52 16.28 -4.48
N LYS A 167 -0.39 15.62 -4.17
CA LYS A 167 -0.15 14.19 -4.41
C LYS A 167 -0.57 13.28 -3.25
N LEU A 168 -1.11 13.87 -2.17
CA LEU A 168 -1.53 13.10 -0.99
C LEU A 168 -2.68 12.15 -1.34
N HIS A 169 -3.69 12.67 -2.04
CA HIS A 169 -4.89 11.93 -2.38
C HIS A 169 -4.74 11.22 -3.72
N LEU A 170 -4.72 9.89 -3.68
CA LEU A 170 -4.75 9.06 -4.88
C LEU A 170 -6.18 8.58 -5.10
N PHE A 171 -6.79 9.01 -6.19
CA PHE A 171 -8.11 8.52 -6.57
C PHE A 171 -7.95 7.25 -7.40
N PRO A 172 -8.78 6.21 -7.17
CA PRO A 172 -8.82 5.08 -8.07
C PRO A 172 -9.03 5.61 -9.48
N SER A 173 -8.08 5.35 -10.39
CA SER A 173 -8.36 5.57 -11.80
C SER A 173 -9.53 4.68 -12.18
N ASP A 174 -10.42 5.17 -13.04
CA ASP A 174 -11.55 4.45 -13.61
C ASP A 174 -11.07 3.33 -14.57
N ALA A 175 -10.09 2.55 -14.14
CA ALA A 175 -9.45 1.45 -14.84
C ALA A 175 -10.34 0.22 -14.79
N GLY A 176 -11.60 0.38 -15.17
CA GLY A 176 -12.20 -0.60 -16.07
C GLY A 176 -11.47 -0.49 -17.39
N VAL A 177 -10.36 -1.20 -17.57
CA VAL A 177 -9.99 -1.63 -18.92
C VAL A 177 -11.20 -2.45 -19.38
N PRO A 178 -11.97 -2.02 -20.39
CA PRO A 178 -12.97 -2.90 -20.94
C PRO A 178 -12.17 -4.08 -21.49
N LEU A 179 -12.42 -5.28 -20.95
CA LEU A 179 -12.10 -6.51 -21.65
C LEU A 179 -12.70 -6.34 -23.05
N SER A 180 -11.88 -6.01 -24.03
CA SER A 180 -12.28 -6.05 -25.43
C SER A 180 -12.84 -7.44 -25.65
N SER A 181 -14.16 -7.52 -25.77
CA SER A 181 -14.85 -8.68 -26.28
C SER A 181 -14.18 -9.02 -27.60
N ALA A 182 -13.41 -10.12 -27.63
CA ALA A 182 -12.85 -10.65 -28.84
C ALA A 182 -14.03 -10.95 -29.79
N SER A 183 -14.29 -10.03 -30.71
CA SER A 183 -15.19 -10.25 -31.83
C SER A 183 -14.50 -11.24 -32.76
N LEU A 184 -14.90 -12.51 -32.64
CA LEU A 184 -14.59 -13.54 -33.62
C LEU A 184 -15.09 -13.06 -35.00
N PRO A 185 -14.25 -12.99 -36.04
CA PRO A 185 -14.73 -12.66 -37.38
C PRO A 185 -15.51 -13.86 -37.94
N ALA A 186 -16.78 -13.64 -38.24
CA ALA A 186 -17.63 -14.59 -38.96
C ALA A 186 -17.13 -14.74 -40.42
N PRO A 187 -17.19 -15.94 -41.03
CA PRO A 187 -16.75 -16.14 -42.40
C PRO A 187 -17.84 -15.64 -43.36
N LEU A 188 -17.48 -14.74 -44.28
CA LEU A 188 -18.35 -14.32 -45.38
C LEU A 188 -18.42 -15.43 -46.42
N LEU A 189 -19.56 -16.12 -46.48
CA LEU A 189 -19.95 -16.96 -47.62
C LEU A 189 -20.36 -16.05 -48.78
N SER A 190 -19.49 -15.96 -49.79
CA SER A 190 -19.79 -15.34 -51.08
C SER A 190 -20.72 -16.26 -51.88
N GLY A 191 -21.94 -15.81 -52.14
CA GLY A 191 -22.93 -16.50 -52.97
C GLY A 191 -23.59 -15.53 -53.94
N LEU A 192 -23.31 -15.75 -55.24
CA LEU A 192 -23.84 -15.02 -56.39
C LEU A 192 -25.38 -14.97 -56.42
N PHE A 193 -25.95 -13.81 -56.74
CA PHE A 193 -27.23 -13.72 -57.44
C PHE A 193 -27.18 -12.58 -58.46
N VAL A 194 -27.00 -12.96 -59.73
CA VAL A 194 -27.21 -12.10 -60.90
C VAL A 194 -28.72 -12.09 -61.17
N LEU A 195 -29.33 -10.92 -61.08
CA LEU A 195 -30.73 -10.68 -61.42
C LEU A 195 -30.88 -10.65 -62.95
N TRP A 196 -31.79 -11.48 -63.47
CA TRP A 196 -32.26 -11.44 -64.85
C TRP A 196 -33.78 -11.26 -64.81
N LEU A 197 -34.30 -10.27 -65.57
CA LEU A 197 -35.64 -10.16 -66.19
C LEU A 197 -35.85 -8.66 -66.51
N CYS A 198 -35.60 -8.23 -67.75
CA CYS A 198 -36.53 -8.19 -68.89
C CYS A 198 -37.59 -7.06 -68.84
N SER A 199 -37.31 -6.03 -69.64
CA SER A 199 -38.17 -5.43 -70.66
C SER A 199 -39.59 -4.94 -70.31
N GLN A 200 -39.78 -3.62 -70.33
CA GLN A 200 -40.49 -2.91 -71.42
C GLN A 200 -40.12 -1.42 -71.41
#